data_AF-A0A438EWJ5-F1
#
_entry.id   AF-A0A438EWJ5-F1
#
_cell.length_a   1.000
_cell.length_b   1.000
_cell.length_c   1.000
_cell.angle_alpha   90.00
_cell.angle_beta   90.00
_cell.angle_gamma   90.00
#
_symmetry.space_group_name_H-M   'P 1'
#
loop_
_entity.id
_entity.type
_entity.pdbx_description
1 polymer ?
#
loop_
_entity_poly.entity_id
_entity_poly.type
_entity_poly.pdbx_seq_one_letter_code
_entity_poly.pdbx_strand_id
1 'polypeptide(L)'
;MFALDSDSRRLTEEKKDLLISYVLVLTLYADEFRTDPSDIARDLRMSAVKLRAHFEHLGCKLVSQNKVTMATLPVPLTFPRLRQKRRR
;
A
#
# COMPACT_ATOMS: atom_id res chain seq x y z
N MET A 1 -14.78 23.92 8.03
CA MET A 1 -13.86 24.96 7.52
C MET A 1 -12.45 24.50 7.85
N PHE A 2 -11.71 23.98 6.87
CA PHE A 2 -10.32 23.56 7.08
C PHE A 2 -9.43 24.76 6.79
N ALA A 3 -8.83 25.35 7.82
CA ALA A 3 -7.90 26.45 7.67
C ALA A 3 -6.64 25.96 6.94
N LEU A 4 -6.30 26.63 5.84
CA LEU A 4 -5.09 26.38 5.06
C LEU A 4 -4.00 27.32 5.55
N ASP A 5 -3.31 26.94 6.62
CA ASP A 5 -2.12 27.68 7.08
C ASP A 5 -1.05 27.64 5.99
N SER A 6 -0.46 28.79 5.65
CA SER A 6 0.51 28.92 4.56
C SER A 6 1.81 28.13 4.77
N ASP A 7 2.17 27.82 6.03
CA ASP A 7 3.26 26.89 6.38
C ASP A 7 2.83 25.41 6.43
N SER A 8 1.53 25.13 6.39
CA SER A 8 0.97 23.76 6.30
C SER A 8 0.90 23.22 4.87
N ARG A 9 1.33 24.00 3.87
CA ARG A 9 1.31 23.61 2.44
C ARG A 9 2.25 22.46 2.11
N ARG A 10 3.31 22.26 2.91
CA ARG A 10 4.16 21.06 2.78
C ARG A 10 3.53 19.97 3.63
N LEU A 11 2.86 19.02 2.97
CA LEU A 11 2.45 17.78 3.63
C LEU A 11 3.69 17.16 4.28
N THR A 12 3.59 16.84 5.57
CA THR A 12 4.58 16.01 6.25
C THR A 12 4.71 14.68 5.52
N GLU A 13 5.89 14.06 5.55
CA GLU A 13 6.11 12.79 4.87
C GLU A 13 5.09 11.72 5.31
N GLU A 14 4.73 11.70 6.61
CA GLU A 14 3.67 10.84 7.15
C GLU A 14 2.31 11.02 6.45
N LYS A 15 1.90 12.27 6.17
CA LYS A 15 0.64 12.55 5.48
C LYS A 15 0.70 12.13 4.02
N LYS A 16 1.87 12.22 3.38
CA LYS A 16 2.06 11.73 2.00
C LYS A 16 1.98 10.20 1.96
N ASP A 17 2.65 9.52 2.88
CA ASP A 17 2.63 8.06 2.99
C ASP A 17 1.21 7.55 3.26
N LEU A 18 0.45 8.26 4.10
CA LEU A 18 -0.96 7.99 4.35
C LEU A 18 -1.79 8.15 3.07
N LEU A 19 -1.62 9.26 2.33
CA LEU A 19 -2.33 9.50 1.07
C LEU A 19 -2.03 8.42 0.03
N ILE A 20 -0.76 8.03 -0.12
CA ILE A 20 -0.34 6.94 -1.00
C ILE A 20 -1.04 5.65 -0.59
N SER A 21 -1.07 5.33 0.70
CA SER A 21 -1.73 4.12 1.22
C SER A 21 -3.23 4.11 0.87
N TYR A 22 -3.93 5.24 1.00
CA TYR A 22 -5.33 5.34 0.59
C TYR A 22 -5.52 5.16 -0.92
N VAL A 23 -4.69 5.80 -1.75
CA VAL A 23 -4.74 5.63 -3.21
C VAL A 23 -4.53 4.16 -3.59
N LEU A 24 -3.56 3.48 -2.99
CA LEU A 24 -3.28 2.07 -3.24
C LEU A 24 -4.44 1.15 -2.87
N VAL A 25 -5.15 1.43 -1.78
CA VAL A 25 -6.35 0.66 -1.40
C VAL A 25 -7.47 0.85 -2.42
N LEU A 26 -7.66 2.07 -2.93
CA LEU A 26 -8.67 2.35 -3.96
C LEU A 26 -8.33 1.65 -5.28
N THR A 27 -7.06 1.66 -5.69
CA THR A 27 -6.62 0.93 -6.91
C THR A 27 -6.79 -0.58 -6.73
N LEU A 28 -6.42 -1.13 -5.57
CA LEU A 28 -6.65 -2.54 -5.26
C LEU A 28 -8.13 -2.91 -5.33
N TYR A 29 -9.03 -2.03 -4.87
CA TYR A 29 -10.46 -2.28 -4.95
C TYR A 29 -10.98 -2.27 -6.39
N ALA A 30 -10.45 -1.36 -7.23
CA ALA A 30 -10.78 -1.30 -8.66
C ALA A 30 -10.28 -2.54 -9.43
N ASP A 31 -9.11 -3.07 -9.05
CA ASP A 31 -8.45 -4.20 -9.71
C ASP A 31 -8.77 -5.57 -9.05
N GLU A 32 -9.91 -5.69 -8.36
CA GLU A 32 -10.34 -6.94 -7.69
C GLU A 32 -9.25 -7.56 -6.79
N PHE A 33 -8.52 -6.73 -6.07
CA PHE A 33 -7.44 -7.07 -5.14
C PHE A 33 -6.21 -7.73 -5.78
N ARG A 34 -6.01 -7.55 -7.09
CA ARG A 34 -4.86 -8.06 -7.83
C ARG A 34 -4.38 -7.05 -8.87
N THR A 35 -3.23 -6.41 -8.61
CA THR A 35 -2.68 -5.35 -9.46
C THR A 35 -1.20 -5.58 -9.79
N ASP A 36 -0.75 -5.03 -10.93
CA ASP A 36 0.68 -4.84 -11.22
C ASP A 36 1.18 -3.55 -10.52
N PRO A 37 2.10 -3.63 -9.55
CA PRO A 37 2.70 -2.46 -8.90
C PRO A 37 3.48 -1.56 -9.86
N SER A 38 3.93 -2.09 -11.00
CA SER A 38 4.76 -1.36 -11.97
C SER A 38 3.98 -0.27 -12.70
N ASP A 39 2.71 -0.52 -12.99
CA ASP A 39 1.83 0.46 -13.64
C ASP A 39 1.49 1.60 -12.68
N ILE A 40 1.14 1.26 -11.43
CA ILE A 40 0.88 2.25 -10.38
C ILE A 40 2.14 3.07 -10.06
N ALA A 41 3.33 2.44 -10.07
CA ALA A 41 4.59 3.15 -9.87
C ALA A 41 4.84 4.20 -10.97
N ARG A 42 4.45 3.90 -12.22
CA ARG A 42 4.55 4.81 -13.35
C ARG A 42 3.59 5.99 -13.19
N ASP A 43 2.35 5.72 -12.80
CA ASP A 43 1.31 6.75 -12.62
C ASP A 43 1.64 7.71 -11.48
N LEU A 44 2.11 7.17 -10.35
CA LEU A 44 2.52 7.97 -9.19
C LEU A 44 3.92 8.58 -9.33
N ARG A 45 4.66 8.24 -10.41
CA ARG A 45 6.07 8.61 -10.63
C ARG A 45 6.95 8.30 -9.41
N MET A 46 6.72 7.14 -8.81
CA MET A 46 7.45 6.65 -7.64
C MET A 46 8.35 5.48 -8.00
N SER A 47 9.39 5.25 -7.21
CA SER A 47 10.19 4.03 -7.41
C SER A 47 9.37 2.80 -7.02
N ALA A 48 9.43 1.76 -7.85
CA ALA A 48 8.76 0.49 -7.57
C ALA A 48 9.18 -0.12 -6.22
N VAL A 49 10.42 0.14 -5.78
CA VAL A 49 10.94 -0.29 -4.47
C VAL A 49 10.17 0.37 -3.32
N LYS A 50 9.94 1.69 -3.37
CA LYS A 50 9.16 2.39 -2.35
C LYS A 50 7.70 1.92 -2.37
N LEU A 51 7.13 1.75 -3.55
CA LEU A 51 5.75 1.29 -3.70
C LEU A 51 5.53 -0.11 -3.13
N ARG A 52 6.50 -1.02 -3.32
CA ARG A 52 6.48 -2.37 -2.73
C ARG A 52 6.37 -2.34 -1.20
N ALA A 53 7.11 -1.45 -0.53
CA ALA A 53 7.02 -1.31 0.92
C ALA A 53 5.61 -0.89 1.37
N HIS A 54 4.95 0.01 0.64
CA HIS A 54 3.56 0.38 0.93
C HIS A 54 2.59 -0.80 0.73
N PHE A 55 2.74 -1.58 -0.35
CA PHE A 55 1.94 -2.78 -0.57
C PHE A 55 2.12 -3.83 0.53
N GLU A 56 3.36 -4.04 0.99
CA GLU A 56 3.66 -4.94 2.10
C GLU A 56 3.01 -4.47 3.41
N HIS A 57 3.05 -3.16 3.72
CA HIS A 57 2.37 -2.59 4.89
C HIS A 57 0.85 -2.75 4.85
N LEU A 58 0.25 -2.73 3.65
CA LEU A 58 -1.17 -3.01 3.45
C LEU A 58 -1.52 -4.50 3.58
N GLY A 59 -0.52 -5.38 3.68
CA GLY A 59 -0.70 -6.84 3.77
C GLY A 59 -0.82 -7.53 2.42
N CYS A 60 -0.46 -6.87 1.32
CA CYS A 60 -0.42 -7.49 0.00
C CYS A 60 0.73 -8.50 -0.08
N LYS A 61 0.47 -9.63 -0.71
CA LYS A 61 1.51 -10.61 -1.06
C LYS A 61 2.01 -10.30 -2.45
N LEU A 62 3.32 -10.08 -2.56
CA LEU A 62 3.99 -9.92 -3.85
C LEU A 62 4.30 -11.31 -4.41
N VAL A 63 3.62 -11.70 -5.48
CA VAL A 63 3.81 -12.98 -6.16
C VAL A 63 4.40 -12.71 -7.54
N SER A 64 5.53 -13.35 -7.85
CA SER A 64 6.06 -13.31 -9.22
C SER A 64 5.26 -14.26 -10.10
N GLN A 65 4.57 -13.72 -11.10
CA GLN A 65 3.79 -14.47 -12.06
C GLN A 65 4.21 -14.07 -13.47
N ASN A 66 4.65 -15.04 -14.29
CA ASN A 66 5.05 -14.82 -15.68
C ASN A 66 6.08 -13.69 -15.86
N LYS A 67 7.08 -13.61 -14.97
CA LYS A 67 8.13 -12.57 -14.91
C LYS A 67 7.65 -11.18 -14.48
N VAL A 68 6.37 -11.01 -14.14
CA VAL A 68 5.80 -9.78 -13.60
C VAL A 68 5.57 -9.95 -12.10
N THR A 69 5.90 -8.94 -11.31
CA THR A 69 5.59 -8.95 -9.87
C THR A 69 4.14 -8.49 -9.70
N MET A 70 3.26 -9.33 -9.20
CA MET A 70 1.85 -8.99 -8.93
C MET A 70 1.68 -8.74 -7.43
N ALA A 71 1.00 -7.66 -7.06
CA ALA A 71 0.53 -7.44 -5.70
C ALA A 71 -0.89 -8.01 -5.58
N THR A 72 -1.04 -9.03 -4.75
CA THR A 72 -2.33 -9.66 -4.49
C THR A 72 -2.68 -9.53 -3.02
N LEU A 73 -3.86 -8.98 -2.71
CA LEU A 73 -4.39 -8.95 -1.35
C LEU A 73 -5.33 -10.15 -1.17
N PRO A 74 -5.00 -11.14 -0.32
CA PRO A 74 -5.87 -12.30 -0.13
C PRO A 74 -7.19 -11.89 0.53
N VAL A 75 -8.30 -12.24 -0.10
CA VAL A 75 -9.66 -12.02 0.43
C VAL A 75 -10.27 -13.38 0.82
N PRO A 76 -10.87 -13.53 2.02
CA PRO A 76 -11.04 -12.51 3.07
C PRO A 76 -9.72 -12.20 3.78
N LEU A 77 -9.55 -10.92 4.14
CA LEU A 77 -8.34 -10.42 4.77
C LEU A 77 -8.12 -11.13 6.12
N THR A 78 -7.08 -11.95 6.20
CA THR A 78 -6.73 -12.68 7.41
C THR A 78 -5.62 -11.96 8.14
N PHE A 79 -5.99 -11.19 9.16
CA PHE A 79 -5.00 -10.56 10.02
C PHE A 79 -4.17 -11.64 10.73
N PRO A 80 -2.83 -11.50 10.78
CA PRO A 80 -2.00 -12.43 11.51
C PRO A 80 -2.41 -12.39 12.99
N ARG A 81 -2.86 -13.53 13.52
CA ARG A 81 -3.17 -13.64 14.94
C ARG A 81 -1.87 -13.52 15.72
N LEU A 82 -1.79 -12.54 16.62
CA LEU A 82 -0.68 -12.40 17.55
C LEU A 82 -0.53 -13.74 18.31
N ARG A 83 0.56 -14.45 18.04
CA ARG A 83 0.86 -15.71 18.74
C ARG A 83 1.13 -15.36 20.20
N GLN A 84 0.14 -15.57 21.07
CA GLN A 84 0.36 -15.49 22.50
C GLN A 84 1.43 -16.54 22.87
N LYS A 85 2.62 -16.06 23.24
CA LYS A 85 3.67 -16.90 23.80
C LYS A 85 3.07 -17.54 25.06
N ARG A 86 2.83 -18.85 25.01
CA ARG A 86 2.39 -19.63 26.18
C ARG A 86 3.50 -19.48 27.24
N ARG A 87 3.24 -18.74 28.31
CA ARG A 87 4.14 -18.69 29.48
C ARG A 87 4.24 -20.13 30.00
N ARG A 88 5.46 -20.68 29.98
CA ARG A 88 5.78 -21.93 30.67
C ARG A 88 6.00 -21.62 32.14
#